data_AF-A0A0S7EUX7-F1
#
_entry.id   AF-A0A0S7EUX7-F1
#
_cell.length_a   1.000
_cell.length_b   1.000
_cell.length_c   1.000
_cell.angle_alpha   90.00
_cell.angle_beta   90.00
_cell.angle_gamma   90.00
#
_symmetry.space_group_name_H-M   'P 1'
#
loop_
_entity.id
_entity.type
_entity.pdbx_description
1 polymer ?
#
loop_
_entity_poly.entity_id
_entity_poly.type
_entity_poly.pdbx_seq_one_letter_code
_entity_poly.pdbx_strand_id
1 'polypeptide(L)'
;PETQVNIHCPCGLVKAFVEYSAGRTGAVRFLSVPAFAFATDVTVTVEGFGEVTVDISYGGAFYAFVDAQRFGLDVKESRTRDLVDAATAVTRAIKSQVKLHHPVSDDLAFLYGTILTDGRDQFSPEPTANICVFAEAQVDRSPTG
;
A
#
# COMPACT_ATOMS: atom_id res chain seq x y z
N PRO A 1 11.58 -26.71 12.31
CA PRO A 1 10.69 -26.15 13.35
C PRO A 1 10.43 -24.68 13.02
N GLU A 2 9.31 -24.13 13.48
CA GLU A 2 8.99 -22.71 13.29
C GLU A 2 9.21 -21.97 14.61
N THR A 3 9.94 -20.85 14.56
CA THR A 3 10.25 -20.02 15.73
C THR A 3 9.45 -18.73 15.66
N GLN A 4 8.69 -18.43 16.71
CA GLN A 4 7.97 -17.17 16.83
C GLN A 4 8.89 -16.07 17.37
N VAL A 5 8.87 -14.90 16.72
CA VAL A 5 9.55 -13.67 17.14
C VAL A 5 8.51 -12.56 17.23
N ASN A 6 8.45 -11.88 18.39
CA ASN A 6 7.58 -10.74 18.63
C ASN A 6 8.37 -9.45 18.40
N ILE A 7 7.91 -8.59 17.48
CA ILE A 7 8.59 -7.36 17.08
C ILE A 7 7.67 -6.17 17.38
N HIS A 8 8.13 -5.24 18.20
CA HIS A 8 7.44 -3.97 18.43
C HIS A 8 7.85 -2.97 17.34
N CYS A 9 6.94 -2.75 16.40
CA CYS A 9 7.07 -1.74 15.34
C CYS A 9 6.36 -0.44 15.76
N PRO A 10 6.62 0.70 15.09
CA PRO A 10 5.88 1.94 15.34
C PRO A 10 4.35 1.79 15.24
N CYS A 11 3.88 0.92 14.35
CA CYS A 11 2.45 0.64 14.15
C CYS A 11 1.84 -0.35 15.16
N GLY A 12 2.66 -0.99 16.00
CA GLY A 12 2.22 -2.00 16.98
C GLY A 12 3.01 -3.31 16.94
N LEU A 13 2.47 -4.33 17.58
CA LEU A 13 3.10 -5.65 17.68
C LEU A 13 2.89 -6.46 16.39
N VAL A 14 3.99 -6.87 15.76
CA VAL A 14 4.00 -7.84 14.66
C VAL A 14 4.55 -9.17 15.18
N LYS A 15 3.86 -10.27 14.87
CA LYS A 15 4.31 -11.63 15.23
C LYS A 15 4.84 -12.31 13.99
N ALA A 16 6.16 -12.46 13.90
CA ALA A 16 6.82 -13.20 12.83
C ALA A 16 7.01 -14.66 13.22
N PHE A 17 6.88 -15.55 12.25
CA PHE A 17 7.10 -16.98 12.38
C PHE A 17 8.13 -17.38 11.32
N VAL A 18 9.28 -17.86 11.78
CA VAL A 18 10.45 -18.12 10.93
C VAL A 18 10.72 -19.62 10.92
N GLU A 19 10.70 -20.21 9.73
CA GLU A 19 11.21 -21.56 9.56
C GLU A 19 12.71 -21.60 9.82
N TYR A 20 13.15 -22.54 10.64
CA TYR A 20 14.57 -22.73 10.94
C TYR A 20 14.94 -24.20 10.89
N SER A 21 16.00 -24.51 10.14
CA SER A 21 16.54 -25.86 10.02
C SER A 21 18.04 -25.82 9.75
N ALA A 22 18.80 -26.64 10.48
CA ALA A 22 20.24 -26.86 10.26
C ALA A 22 21.06 -25.56 10.09
N GLY A 23 20.85 -24.58 10.97
CA GLY A 23 21.61 -23.32 10.93
C GLY A 23 21.08 -22.27 9.95
N ARG A 24 20.02 -22.56 9.18
CA ARG A 24 19.51 -21.69 8.12
C ARG A 24 18.04 -21.32 8.33
N THR A 25 17.71 -20.07 8.02
CA THR A 25 16.33 -19.57 7.98
C THR A 25 15.68 -19.91 6.64
N GLY A 26 14.40 -20.28 6.69
CA GLY A 26 13.55 -20.59 5.54
C GLY A 26 12.45 -19.55 5.33
N ALA A 27 11.23 -20.01 5.03
CA ALA A 27 10.10 -19.14 4.82
C ALA A 27 9.74 -18.36 6.09
N VAL A 28 9.21 -17.14 5.88
CA VAL A 28 8.73 -16.28 6.95
C VAL A 28 7.28 -15.93 6.65
N ARG A 29 6.42 -16.08 7.66
CA ARG A 29 5.06 -15.55 7.66
C ARG A 29 4.88 -14.67 8.89
N PHE A 30 3.97 -13.72 8.83
CA PHE A 30 3.70 -12.84 9.95
C PHE A 30 2.22 -12.57 10.13
N LEU A 31 1.84 -12.24 11.35
CA LEU A 31 0.57 -11.60 11.66
C LEU A 31 0.86 -10.11 11.86
N SER A 32 0.34 -9.29 10.94
CA SER A 32 0.44 -7.84 11.02
C SER A 32 -0.47 -7.27 12.10
N VAL A 33 -0.44 -5.95 12.25
CA VAL A 33 -1.38 -5.19 13.06
C VAL A 33 -2.78 -5.21 12.44
N PRO A 34 -3.85 -4.90 13.19
CA PRO A 34 -5.19 -4.81 12.62
C PRO A 34 -5.24 -3.84 11.44
N ALA A 35 -5.72 -4.34 10.30
CA ALA A 35 -5.91 -3.56 9.08
C ALA A 35 -7.39 -3.17 8.95
N PHE A 36 -7.66 -2.01 8.35
CA PHE A 36 -9.02 -1.52 8.13
C PHE A 36 -9.12 -0.62 6.89
N ALA A 37 -10.28 -0.62 6.23
CA ALA A 37 -10.61 0.40 5.25
C ALA A 37 -10.92 1.71 5.98
N PHE A 38 -10.17 2.77 5.67
CA PHE A 38 -10.40 4.10 6.22
C PHE A 38 -11.59 4.76 5.53
N ALA A 39 -11.60 4.71 4.19
CA ALA A 39 -12.69 5.19 3.36
C ALA A 39 -12.60 4.51 1.98
N THR A 40 -13.76 4.26 1.36
CA THR A 40 -13.85 3.77 -0.02
C THR A 40 -14.50 4.82 -0.90
N ASP A 41 -14.28 4.73 -2.20
CA ASP A 41 -14.90 5.59 -3.22
C ASP A 41 -14.67 7.10 -2.99
N VAL A 42 -13.49 7.48 -2.51
CA VAL A 42 -13.13 8.88 -2.24
C VAL A 42 -12.71 9.55 -3.55
N THR A 43 -13.49 10.52 -4.02
CA THR A 43 -13.09 11.33 -5.19
C THR A 43 -12.18 12.48 -4.78
N VAL A 44 -11.02 12.57 -5.42
CA VAL A 44 -10.05 13.68 -5.26
C VAL A 44 -9.71 14.29 -6.62
N THR A 45 -9.44 15.59 -6.64
CA THR A 45 -8.90 16.25 -7.85
C THR A 45 -7.39 16.07 -7.92
N VAL A 46 -6.91 15.37 -8.92
CA VAL A 46 -5.50 15.10 -9.17
C VAL A 46 -4.99 16.00 -10.29
N GLU A 47 -3.94 16.75 -10.00
CA GLU A 47 -3.29 17.64 -10.96
C GLU A 47 -2.84 16.86 -12.20
N GLY A 48 -3.26 17.31 -13.38
CA GLY A 48 -2.98 16.65 -14.66
C GLY A 48 -3.94 15.52 -15.05
N PHE A 49 -4.78 15.03 -14.12
CA PHE A 49 -5.66 13.87 -14.36
C PHE A 49 -7.14 14.12 -14.06
N GLY A 50 -7.49 15.23 -13.40
CA GLY A 50 -8.88 15.57 -13.09
C GLY A 50 -9.41 14.80 -11.88
N GLU A 51 -10.69 14.44 -11.89
CA GLU A 51 -11.29 13.69 -10.78
C GLU A 51 -10.89 12.22 -10.83
N VAL A 52 -10.37 11.72 -9.71
CA VAL A 52 -9.94 10.33 -9.53
C VAL A 52 -10.56 9.79 -8.26
N THR A 53 -11.23 8.65 -8.37
CA THR A 53 -11.76 7.90 -7.23
C THR A 53 -10.70 6.96 -6.69
N VAL A 54 -10.48 6.99 -5.36
CA VAL A 54 -9.49 6.18 -4.65
C VAL A 54 -10.12 5.50 -3.43
N ASP A 55 -9.56 4.37 -3.05
CA ASP A 55 -9.79 3.79 -1.73
C ASP A 55 -8.60 4.12 -0.82
N ILE A 56 -8.86 4.26 0.48
CA ILE A 56 -7.82 4.53 1.47
C ILE A 56 -7.95 3.47 2.56
N SER A 57 -6.85 2.78 2.87
CA SER A 57 -6.82 1.77 3.91
C SER A 57 -5.57 1.88 4.77
N TYR A 58 -5.61 1.23 5.93
CA TYR A 58 -4.49 1.09 6.85
C TYR A 58 -4.12 -0.37 6.99
N GLY A 59 -2.85 -0.71 6.78
CA GLY A 59 -2.27 -2.05 6.95
C GLY A 59 -1.05 -2.10 7.89
N GLY A 60 -0.87 -1.07 8.71
CA GLY A 60 0.41 -0.74 9.38
C GLY A 60 0.99 0.61 8.92
N ALA A 61 0.51 1.08 7.78
CA ALA A 61 0.62 2.45 7.30
C ALA A 61 -0.61 2.77 6.43
N PHE A 62 -0.92 4.05 6.20
CA PHE A 62 -2.02 4.43 5.29
C PHE A 62 -1.56 4.43 3.84
N TYR A 63 -2.34 3.78 2.98
CA TYR A 63 -2.15 3.78 1.54
C TYR A 63 -3.42 4.19 0.81
N ALA A 64 -3.24 4.89 -0.30
CA ALA A 64 -4.28 5.11 -1.27
C ALA A 64 -4.18 4.07 -2.39
N PHE A 65 -5.30 3.52 -2.82
CA PHE A 65 -5.40 2.52 -3.88
C PHE A 65 -6.16 3.12 -5.05
N VAL A 66 -5.62 2.93 -6.26
CA VAL A 66 -6.25 3.39 -7.48
C VAL A 66 -5.81 2.53 -8.65
N ASP A 67 -6.74 2.23 -9.55
CA ASP A 67 -6.46 1.52 -10.80
C ASP A 67 -5.57 2.37 -11.72
N ALA A 68 -4.45 1.78 -12.19
CA ALA A 68 -3.53 2.42 -13.12
C ALA A 68 -4.19 2.84 -14.44
N GLN A 69 -5.24 2.13 -14.89
CA GLN A 69 -5.93 2.43 -16.14
C GLN A 69 -6.61 3.81 -16.12
N ARG A 70 -6.90 4.37 -14.93
CA ARG A 70 -7.40 5.74 -14.79
C ARG A 70 -6.45 6.80 -15.34
N PHE A 71 -5.17 6.46 -15.45
CA PHE A 71 -4.12 7.31 -15.97
C PHE A 71 -3.69 6.90 -17.40
N GLY A 72 -4.38 5.95 -18.02
CA GLY A 72 -3.96 5.33 -19.28
C GLY A 72 -2.70 4.48 -19.13
N LEU A 73 -2.42 3.98 -17.91
CA LEU A 73 -1.24 3.20 -17.59
C LEU A 73 -1.61 1.74 -17.30
N ASP A 74 -0.63 0.88 -17.51
CA ASP A 74 -0.65 -0.54 -17.17
C ASP A 74 0.52 -0.84 -16.23
N VAL A 75 0.25 -1.48 -15.10
CA VAL A 75 1.25 -1.75 -14.05
C VAL A 75 2.42 -2.60 -14.54
N LYS A 76 2.19 -3.51 -15.50
CA LYS A 76 3.19 -4.46 -16.01
C LYS A 76 3.97 -3.91 -17.21
N GLU A 77 3.30 -3.15 -18.07
CA GLU A 77 3.85 -2.73 -19.36
C GLU A 77 4.34 -1.28 -19.40
N SER A 78 3.80 -0.41 -18.55
CA SER A 78 4.16 1.02 -18.57
C SER A 78 5.54 1.28 -17.99
N ARG A 79 6.17 2.37 -18.41
CA ARG A 79 7.45 2.77 -17.83
C ARG A 79 7.25 3.07 -16.35
N THR A 80 8.11 2.52 -15.50
CA THR A 80 8.06 2.74 -14.04
C THR A 80 7.99 4.22 -13.67
N ARG A 81 8.65 5.09 -14.44
CA ARG A 81 8.60 6.53 -14.20
C ARG A 81 7.20 7.12 -14.33
N ASP A 82 6.43 6.70 -15.34
CA ASP A 82 5.07 7.21 -15.56
C ASP A 82 4.14 6.78 -14.42
N LEU A 83 4.29 5.54 -13.94
CA LEU A 83 3.58 5.01 -12.77
C LEU A 83 3.94 5.79 -11.49
N VAL A 84 5.23 6.10 -11.29
CA VAL A 84 5.71 6.91 -10.16
C VAL A 84 5.13 8.32 -10.20
N ASP A 85 5.11 8.95 -11.36
CA ASP A 85 4.59 10.31 -11.53
C ASP A 85 3.07 10.36 -11.24
N ALA A 86 2.30 9.38 -11.74
CA ALA A 86 0.86 9.26 -11.44
C ALA A 86 0.59 9.02 -9.95
N ALA A 87 1.27 8.05 -9.33
CA ALA A 87 1.10 7.74 -7.91
C ALA A 87 1.50 8.92 -7.01
N THR A 88 2.55 9.66 -7.38
CA THR A 88 3.00 10.86 -6.66
C THR A 88 1.96 11.98 -6.75
N ALA A 89 1.34 12.17 -7.92
CA ALA A 89 0.25 13.15 -8.10
C ALA A 89 -0.95 12.81 -7.21
N VAL A 90 -1.34 11.54 -7.15
CA VAL A 90 -2.41 11.05 -6.27
C VAL A 90 -2.07 11.27 -4.79
N THR A 91 -0.85 10.89 -4.36
CA THR A 91 -0.40 11.12 -2.98
C THR A 91 -0.48 12.60 -2.59
N ARG A 92 -0.07 13.52 -3.48
CA ARG A 92 -0.17 14.96 -3.24
C ARG A 92 -1.61 15.42 -3.11
N ALA A 93 -2.49 14.95 -4.00
CA ALA A 93 -3.91 15.29 -3.98
C ALA A 93 -4.60 14.84 -2.69
N ILE A 94 -4.32 13.63 -2.22
CA ILE A 94 -4.93 13.10 -0.99
C ILE A 94 -4.40 13.83 0.23
N LYS A 95 -3.08 14.10 0.31
CA LYS A 95 -2.50 14.88 1.40
C LYS A 95 -3.11 16.28 1.54
N SER A 96 -3.58 16.88 0.45
CA SER A 96 -4.22 18.22 0.49
C SER A 96 -5.72 18.18 0.72
N GLN A 97 -6.41 17.11 0.32
CA GLN A 97 -7.88 17.05 0.30
C GLN A 97 -8.49 16.15 1.38
N VAL A 98 -7.71 15.23 1.95
CA VAL A 98 -8.22 14.22 2.90
C VAL A 98 -7.49 14.32 4.23
N LYS A 99 -8.26 14.51 5.31
CA LYS A 99 -7.74 14.45 6.68
C LYS A 99 -7.83 13.01 7.19
N LEU A 100 -6.67 12.38 7.36
CA LEU A 100 -6.58 11.04 7.94
C LEU A 100 -6.69 11.07 9.47
N HIS A 101 -7.16 9.94 10.02
CA HIS A 101 -7.20 9.67 11.45
C HIS A 101 -6.96 8.17 11.64
N HIS A 102 -6.21 7.81 12.69
CA HIS A 102 -6.05 6.43 13.13
C HIS A 102 -6.77 6.23 14.48
N PRO A 103 -7.56 5.16 14.66
CA PRO A 103 -8.46 4.99 15.81
C PRO A 103 -7.82 5.08 17.20
N VAL A 104 -6.50 4.88 17.31
CA VAL A 104 -5.78 4.78 18.59
C VAL A 104 -4.51 5.61 18.68
N SER A 105 -4.07 6.29 17.61
CA SER A 105 -2.81 7.06 17.65
C SER A 105 -2.71 8.08 16.51
N ASP A 106 -2.71 9.37 16.83
CA ASP A 106 -2.61 10.45 15.84
C ASP A 106 -1.27 10.46 15.08
N ASP A 107 -0.19 9.98 15.69
CA ASP A 107 1.15 9.92 15.06
C ASP A 107 1.18 8.96 13.85
N LEU A 108 0.22 8.05 13.75
CA LEU A 108 0.08 7.12 12.63
C LEU A 108 -0.80 7.68 11.50
N ALA A 109 -1.47 8.82 11.71
CA ALA A 109 -2.49 9.37 10.83
C ALA A 109 -1.90 10.18 9.64
N PHE A 110 -0.98 9.58 8.90
CA PHE A 110 -0.39 10.18 7.70
C PHE A 110 -0.35 9.20 6.52
N LEU A 111 -0.52 9.72 5.31
CA LEU A 111 -0.47 8.93 4.09
C LEU A 111 0.98 8.57 3.77
N TYR A 112 1.26 7.26 3.72
CA TYR A 112 2.58 6.74 3.45
C TYR A 112 2.90 6.72 1.95
N GLY A 113 1.91 6.37 1.12
CA GLY A 113 2.06 6.33 -0.32
C GLY A 113 0.78 5.97 -1.07
N THR A 114 0.92 5.80 -2.38
CA THR A 114 -0.13 5.33 -3.28
C THR A 114 0.28 4.00 -3.89
N ILE A 115 -0.64 3.06 -3.91
CA ILE A 115 -0.54 1.77 -4.58
C ILE A 115 -1.39 1.84 -5.85
N LEU A 116 -0.75 1.72 -7.01
CA LEU A 116 -1.48 1.55 -8.28
C LEU A 116 -1.75 0.06 -8.48
N THR A 117 -3.02 -0.30 -8.74
CA THR A 117 -3.44 -1.68 -9.01
C THR A 117 -3.62 -1.93 -10.50
N ASP A 118 -3.70 -3.21 -10.89
CA ASP A 118 -3.99 -3.63 -12.26
C ASP A 118 -5.51 -3.68 -12.58
N GLY A 119 -6.36 -3.12 -11.71
CA GLY A 119 -7.81 -3.03 -11.87
C GLY A 119 -8.56 -4.36 -11.77
N ARG A 120 -7.88 -5.47 -11.44
CA ARG A 120 -8.51 -6.79 -11.24
C ARG A 120 -9.05 -6.93 -9.83
N ASP A 121 -10.05 -6.10 -9.49
CA ASP A 121 -10.59 -6.01 -8.13
C ASP A 121 -11.52 -7.18 -7.77
N GLN A 122 -12.06 -7.87 -8.78
CA GLN A 122 -12.88 -9.07 -8.54
C GLN A 122 -12.01 -10.26 -8.16
N PHE A 123 -12.47 -11.03 -7.17
CA PHE A 123 -11.79 -12.25 -6.75
C PHE A 123 -11.63 -13.22 -7.92
N SER A 124 -10.39 -13.67 -8.11
CA SER A 124 -10.03 -14.75 -9.03
C SER A 124 -8.86 -15.54 -8.42
N PRO A 125 -8.62 -16.79 -8.86
CA PRO A 125 -7.44 -17.54 -8.43
C PRO A 125 -6.13 -16.99 -9.03
N GLU A 126 -6.20 -16.08 -10.00
CA GLU A 126 -5.03 -15.49 -10.62
C GLU A 126 -4.48 -14.34 -9.74
N PRO A 127 -3.16 -14.29 -9.49
CA PRO A 127 -2.56 -13.19 -8.75
C PRO A 127 -2.75 -11.86 -9.46
N THR A 128 -3.11 -10.81 -8.71
CA THR A 128 -3.10 -9.42 -9.19
C THR A 128 -1.67 -8.84 -9.16
N ALA A 129 -1.48 -7.70 -9.82
CA ALA A 129 -0.24 -6.94 -9.78
C ALA A 129 -0.50 -5.53 -9.24
N ASN A 130 0.49 -4.99 -8.53
CA ASN A 130 0.45 -3.62 -8.04
C ASN A 130 1.86 -3.00 -8.06
N ILE A 131 1.91 -1.69 -7.95
CA ILE A 131 3.13 -0.93 -7.66
C ILE A 131 2.87 0.05 -6.53
N CYS A 132 3.65 -0.07 -5.46
CA CYS A 132 3.61 0.87 -4.34
C CYS A 132 4.67 1.96 -4.51
N VAL A 133 4.22 3.21 -4.46
CA VAL A 133 5.06 4.39 -4.50
C VAL A 133 4.92 5.16 -3.19
N PHE A 134 6.03 5.32 -2.47
CA PHE A 134 6.04 5.87 -1.11
C PHE A 134 7.22 6.82 -0.86
N ALA A 135 7.16 7.53 0.27
CA ALA A 135 8.17 8.52 0.66
C ALA A 135 8.45 9.54 -0.47
N GLU A 136 9.72 9.74 -0.84
CA GLU A 136 10.16 10.63 -1.92
C GLU A 136 10.16 9.90 -3.29
N ALA A 137 9.00 9.37 -3.68
CA ALA A 137 8.81 8.65 -4.94
C ALA A 137 9.66 7.37 -5.07
N GLN A 138 9.91 6.69 -3.95
CA GLN A 138 10.50 5.35 -3.93
C GLN A 138 9.46 4.32 -4.39
N VAL A 139 9.93 3.25 -5.02
CA VAL A 139 9.09 2.14 -5.48
C VAL A 139 9.40 0.92 -4.62
N ASP A 140 8.37 0.24 -4.12
CA ASP A 140 8.57 -1.07 -3.51
C ASP A 140 8.81 -2.12 -4.62
N ARG A 141 9.82 -2.96 -4.44
CA ARG A 141 10.14 -4.05 -5.38
C ARG A 141 9.49 -5.36 -4.94
N SER A 142 8.93 -5.38 -3.74
CA SER A 142 8.03 -6.40 -3.24
C SER A 142 6.57 -6.04 -3.56
N PRO A 143 5.62 -6.97 -3.34
CA PRO A 143 4.19 -6.69 -3.49
C PRO A 143 3.60 -5.71 -2.45
N THR A 144 4.42 -5.22 -1.50
CA THR A 144 4.00 -4.44 -0.32
C THR A 144 3.12 -5.26 0.62
N GLY A 145 3.75 -5.84 1.65
CA GLY A 145 3.11 -6.77 2.59
C GLY A 145 2.17 -6.11 3.60
#